data_AF-A0A3A5JIS1-F1
#
_entry.id   AF-A0A3A5JIS1-F1
#
_cell.length_a   1.000
_cell.length_b   1.000
_cell.length_c   1.000
_cell.angle_alpha   90.00
_cell.angle_beta   90.00
_cell.angle_gamma   90.00
#
_symmetry.space_group_name_H-M   'P 1'
#
loop_
_entity.id
_entity.type
_entity.pdbx_description
1 polymer ?
#
loop_
_entity_poly.entity_id
_entity_poly.type
_entity_poly.pdbx_seq_one_letter_code
_entity_poly.pdbx_strand_id
1 'polypeptide(L)'
;PNGGGPGSPSLDLPTMEIDGGAYVPVFSSERQFLQLVGSHMSFTVAPAVEFARGLPPQLGIAVNPGGAVVVPLPPPAVRELCRAGRSELDGPANGGRVRLFEPDWQDEPVDFLAAAGIEFAKGTGVRTARRALASVEG
;
A
#
# COMPACT_ATOMS: atom_id res chain seq x y z
N PRO A 1 13.28 -2.65 -16.76
CA PRO A 1 12.56 -3.93 -16.96
C PRO A 1 11.93 -3.97 -18.34
N ASN A 2 11.97 -5.14 -19.00
CA ASN A 2 11.37 -5.33 -20.32
C ASN A 2 10.10 -6.19 -20.19
N GLY A 3 9.09 -5.86 -20.99
CA GLY A 3 7.79 -6.54 -20.96
C GLY A 3 6.80 -5.94 -19.95
N GLY A 4 5.52 -6.25 -20.16
CA GLY A 4 4.38 -5.74 -19.36
C GLY A 4 3.24 -5.18 -20.20
N GLY A 5 3.44 -5.01 -21.50
CA GLY A 5 2.38 -4.67 -22.44
C GLY A 5 1.56 -5.90 -22.87
N PRO A 6 0.35 -5.71 -23.43
CA PRO A 6 -0.57 -6.78 -23.83
C PRO A 6 0.03 -7.82 -24.81
N GLY A 7 1.12 -7.49 -25.51
CA GLY A 7 1.82 -8.36 -26.46
C GLY A 7 3.14 -8.95 -25.96
N SER A 8 3.53 -8.77 -24.69
CA SER A 8 4.77 -9.32 -24.15
C SER A 8 4.54 -10.71 -23.54
N PRO A 9 5.16 -11.79 -24.07
CA PRO A 9 4.92 -13.16 -23.60
C PRO A 9 5.55 -13.47 -22.24
N SER A 10 6.52 -12.67 -21.79
CA SER A 10 7.14 -12.80 -20.48
C SER A 10 7.47 -11.43 -19.89
N LEU A 11 7.31 -11.32 -18.57
CA LEU A 11 7.75 -10.19 -17.77
C LEU A 11 9.17 -10.51 -17.29
N ASP A 12 10.19 -9.82 -17.81
CA ASP A 12 11.57 -9.98 -17.35
C ASP A 12 11.77 -9.10 -16.12
N LEU A 13 11.46 -9.68 -14.96
CA LEU A 13 11.52 -9.00 -13.67
C LEU A 13 12.68 -9.54 -12.82
N PRO A 14 13.39 -8.64 -12.12
CA PRO A 14 14.31 -9.08 -11.08
C PRO A 14 13.51 -9.85 -10.02
N THR A 15 14.06 -10.97 -9.55
CA THR A 15 13.47 -11.75 -8.46
C THR A 15 14.49 -11.90 -7.33
N MET A 16 13.98 -11.95 -6.10
CA MET A 16 14.74 -12.25 -4.90
C MET A 16 14.05 -13.35 -4.09
N GLU A 17 14.81 -14.05 -3.27
CA GLU A 17 14.29 -15.11 -2.42
C GLU A 17 14.02 -14.61 -1.00
N ILE A 18 12.84 -14.92 -0.46
CA ILE A 18 12.46 -14.68 0.94
C ILE A 18 11.79 -15.96 1.44
N ASP A 19 12.33 -16.58 2.49
CA ASP A 19 11.82 -17.82 3.09
C ASP A 19 11.50 -18.94 2.07
N GLY A 20 12.35 -19.10 1.04
CA GLY A 20 12.17 -20.09 -0.02
C GLY A 20 11.14 -19.72 -1.09
N GLY A 21 10.50 -18.56 -0.98
CA GLY A 21 9.60 -18.01 -1.99
C GLY A 21 10.29 -16.99 -2.89
N ALA A 22 9.85 -16.89 -4.14
CA ALA A 22 10.35 -15.91 -5.11
C ALA A 22 9.47 -14.64 -5.10
N TYR A 23 10.11 -13.48 -4.96
CA TYR A 23 9.46 -12.18 -4.82
C TYR A 23 10.04 -11.18 -5.81
N VAL A 24 9.19 -10.34 -6.38
CA VAL A 24 9.64 -9.19 -7.15
C VAL A 24 9.80 -7.98 -6.23
N PRO A 25 10.96 -7.30 -6.23
CA PRO A 25 11.15 -6.09 -5.44
C PRO A 25 10.33 -4.94 -6.02
N VAL A 26 9.50 -4.32 -5.19
CA VAL A 26 8.70 -3.15 -5.52
C VAL A 26 8.94 -2.07 -4.48
N PHE A 27 9.04 -0.82 -4.90
CA PHE A 27 9.24 0.31 -4.01
C PHE A 27 7.99 1.18 -4.01
N SER A 28 7.56 1.62 -2.82
CA SER A 28 6.36 2.46 -2.70
C SER A 28 6.55 3.88 -3.23
N SER A 29 7.78 4.31 -3.49
CA SER A 29 8.07 5.58 -4.17
C SER A 29 9.40 5.54 -4.91
N GLU A 30 9.51 6.35 -5.97
CA GLU A 30 10.77 6.58 -6.69
C GLU A 30 11.87 7.09 -5.76
N ARG A 31 11.56 8.03 -4.87
CA ARG A 31 12.53 8.58 -3.92
C ARG A 31 13.13 7.48 -3.04
N GLN A 32 12.31 6.55 -2.57
CA GLN A 32 12.77 5.44 -1.75
C GLN A 32 13.61 4.43 -2.54
N PHE A 33 13.25 4.15 -3.80
CA PHE A 33 14.08 3.38 -4.71
C PHE A 33 15.47 4.03 -4.88
N LEU A 34 15.52 5.32 -5.21
CA LEU A 34 16.78 6.05 -5.41
C LEU A 34 17.62 6.13 -4.12
N GLN A 35 16.99 6.18 -2.94
CA GLN A 35 17.71 6.18 -1.66
C GLN A 35 18.35 4.83 -1.34
N LEU A 36 17.67 3.71 -1.65
CA LEU A 36 18.13 2.36 -1.28
C LEU A 36 19.01 1.74 -2.36
N VAL A 37 18.66 1.92 -3.63
CA VAL A 37 19.31 1.28 -4.78
C VAL A 37 20.22 2.25 -5.52
N GLY A 38 19.96 3.57 -5.49
CA GLY A 38 20.71 4.55 -6.28
C GLY A 38 20.24 4.67 -7.72
N SER A 39 20.95 5.45 -8.53
CA SER A 39 20.55 5.81 -9.92
C SER A 39 21.05 4.86 -11.01
N HIS A 40 21.81 3.81 -10.65
CA HIS A 40 22.49 2.94 -11.61
C HIS A 40 21.63 1.76 -12.07
N MET A 41 20.49 1.50 -11.43
CA MET A 41 19.56 0.43 -11.80
C MET A 41 18.31 1.02 -12.45
N SER A 42 17.94 0.49 -13.62
CA SER A 42 16.72 0.93 -14.32
C SER A 42 15.47 0.47 -13.59
N PHE A 43 14.48 1.34 -13.48
CA PHE A 43 13.17 1.05 -12.89
C PHE A 43 12.03 1.50 -13.82
N THR A 44 10.81 1.08 -13.50
CA THR A 44 9.59 1.60 -14.13
C THR A 44 8.57 1.90 -13.05
N VAL A 45 7.78 2.96 -13.25
CA VAL A 45 6.63 3.26 -12.39
C VAL A 45 5.40 2.68 -13.07
N ALA A 46 4.65 1.85 -12.35
CA ALA A 46 3.44 1.22 -12.85
C ALA A 46 2.34 1.26 -11.78
N PRO A 47 1.05 1.32 -12.16
CA PRO A 47 -0.04 1.17 -11.20
C PRO A 47 0.05 -0.18 -10.50
N ALA A 48 0.03 -0.19 -9.17
CA ALA A 48 0.29 -1.40 -8.37
C ALA A 48 -0.63 -2.58 -8.72
N VAL A 49 -1.92 -2.31 -8.95
CA VAL A 49 -2.92 -3.34 -9.30
C VAL A 49 -2.68 -3.91 -10.70
N GLU A 50 -2.33 -3.07 -11.68
CA GLU A 50 -2.02 -3.52 -13.04
C GLU A 50 -0.76 -4.37 -13.06
N PHE A 51 0.27 -3.92 -12.34
CA PHE A 51 1.50 -4.69 -12.14
C PHE A 51 1.21 -6.05 -11.50
N ALA A 52 0.43 -6.08 -10.41
CA ALA A 52 0.06 -7.32 -9.73
C ALA A 52 -0.72 -8.29 -10.65
N ARG A 53 -1.58 -7.78 -11.54
CA ARG A 53 -2.32 -8.59 -12.52
C ARG A 53 -1.42 -9.19 -13.60
N GLY A 54 -0.30 -8.55 -13.91
CA GLY A 54 0.68 -9.04 -14.87
C GLY A 54 1.68 -10.05 -14.29
N LEU A 55 1.71 -10.25 -12.97
CA LEU A 55 2.66 -11.17 -12.33
C LEU A 55 2.30 -12.63 -12.56
N PRO A 56 3.30 -13.51 -12.80
CA PRO A 56 3.15 -14.95 -12.66
C PRO A 56 2.51 -15.32 -11.31
N PRO A 57 1.56 -16.27 -11.27
CA PRO A 57 0.77 -16.58 -10.07
C PRO A 57 1.56 -17.16 -8.89
N GLN A 58 2.83 -17.51 -9.14
CA GLN A 58 3.75 -18.11 -8.17
C GLN A 58 4.62 -17.05 -7.47
N LEU A 59 4.69 -15.83 -8.02
CA LEU A 59 5.55 -14.76 -7.50
C LEU A 59 4.81 -13.90 -6.47
N GLY A 60 5.53 -13.57 -5.41
CA GLY A 60 5.13 -12.55 -4.44
C GLY A 60 5.66 -11.16 -4.78
N ILE A 61 5.31 -10.17 -3.96
CA ILE A 61 5.86 -8.81 -4.03
C ILE A 61 6.60 -8.52 -2.72
N ALA A 62 7.86 -8.11 -2.81
CA ALA A 62 8.61 -7.59 -1.66
C ALA A 62 8.56 -6.07 -1.69
N VAL A 63 7.84 -5.44 -0.76
CA VAL A 63 7.71 -3.98 -0.70
C VAL A 63 8.87 -3.39 0.11
N ASN A 64 9.58 -2.45 -0.51
CA ASN A 64 10.72 -1.71 0.03
C ASN A 64 11.80 -2.62 0.65
N PRO A 65 12.28 -3.64 -0.08
CA PRO A 65 13.31 -4.53 0.44
C PRO A 65 14.57 -3.74 0.80
N GLY A 66 15.14 -4.03 1.97
CA GLY A 66 16.30 -3.30 2.52
C GLY A 66 15.95 -1.94 3.15
N GLY A 67 14.68 -1.51 3.12
CA GLY A 67 14.21 -0.32 3.82
C GLY A 67 13.90 -0.57 5.30
N ALA A 68 13.56 0.49 6.03
CA ALA A 68 13.20 0.42 7.45
C ALA A 68 11.94 -0.44 7.72
N VAL A 69 11.04 -0.53 6.74
CA VAL A 69 9.85 -1.38 6.79
C VAL A 69 9.84 -2.22 5.51
N VAL A 70 10.02 -3.53 5.67
CA VAL A 70 9.91 -4.52 4.59
C VAL A 70 8.58 -5.25 4.77
N VAL A 71 7.78 -5.33 3.71
CA VAL A 71 6.51 -6.06 3.73
C VAL A 71 6.51 -7.10 2.60
N PRO A 72 6.64 -8.39 2.90
CA PRO A 72 6.44 -9.44 1.91
C PRO A 72 4.95 -9.68 1.70
N LEU A 73 4.48 -9.52 0.47
CA LEU A 73 3.16 -9.93 0.04
C LEU A 73 3.30 -11.29 -0.66
N PRO A 74 2.92 -12.40 -0.01
CA PRO A 74 2.98 -13.72 -0.62
C PRO A 74 1.97 -13.83 -1.79
N PRO A 75 2.10 -14.83 -2.68
CA PRO A 75 1.23 -14.96 -3.86
C PRO A 75 -0.28 -14.92 -3.56
N PRO A 76 -0.80 -15.52 -2.46
CA PRO A 76 -2.21 -15.35 -2.09
C PRO A 76 -2.62 -13.90 -1.82
N ALA A 77 -1.75 -13.10 -1.19
CA ALA A 77 -2.01 -11.68 -0.93
C ALA A 77 -1.98 -10.84 -2.21
N VAL A 78 -1.08 -11.16 -3.15
CA VAL A 78 -1.04 -10.53 -4.49
C VAL A 78 -2.36 -10.79 -5.23
N ARG A 79 -2.91 -12.00 -5.14
CA ARG A 79 -4.22 -12.32 -5.72
C ARG A 79 -5.36 -11.51 -5.12
N GLU A 80 -5.35 -11.28 -3.81
CA GLU A 80 -6.35 -10.42 -3.17
C GLU A 80 -6.20 -8.97 -3.61
N LEU A 81 -4.97 -8.47 -3.78
CA LEU A 81 -4.71 -7.15 -4.35
C LEU A 81 -5.26 -7.02 -5.78
N CYS A 82 -5.19 -8.07 -6.60
CA CYS A 82 -5.77 -8.07 -7.95
C CYS A 82 -7.31 -7.99 -7.96
N ARG A 83 -7.97 -8.51 -6.90
CA ARG A 83 -9.42 -8.52 -6.69
C ARG A 83 -9.93 -7.20 -6.11
N ALA A 84 -9.16 -6.60 -5.21
CA ALA A 84 -9.38 -5.27 -4.66
C ALA A 84 -9.08 -4.22 -5.75
N GLY A 85 -10.01 -4.02 -6.68
CA GLY A 85 -10.02 -2.79 -7.47
C GLY A 85 -10.16 -1.59 -6.54
N ARG A 86 -9.68 -0.41 -6.97
CA ARG A 86 -9.98 0.84 -6.25
C ARG A 86 -11.51 0.99 -6.18
N SER A 87 -12.04 0.97 -4.98
CA SER A 87 -13.40 1.40 -4.68
C SER A 87 -13.44 2.93 -4.63
N GLU A 88 -14.64 3.52 -4.71
CA GLU A 88 -14.81 4.98 -4.52
C GLU A 88 -14.26 5.47 -3.17
N LEU A 89 -14.16 4.58 -2.17
CA LEU A 89 -13.58 4.86 -0.85
C LEU A 89 -12.05 4.99 -0.86
N ASP A 90 -11.36 4.49 -1.88
CA ASP A 90 -9.89 4.54 -1.96
C ASP A 90 -9.34 5.89 -2.45
N GLY A 91 -10.22 6.77 -2.93
CA GLY A 91 -9.87 8.12 -3.38
C GLY A 91 -8.98 8.18 -4.64
N PRO A 92 -8.57 9.39 -5.06
CA PRO A 92 -7.71 9.59 -6.23
C PRO A 92 -6.35 8.89 -6.06
N ALA A 93 -5.79 8.39 -7.18
CA ALA A 93 -4.52 7.65 -7.18
C ALA A 93 -3.31 8.42 -6.63
N ASN A 94 -3.40 9.74 -6.58
CA ASN A 94 -2.32 10.63 -6.19
C ASN A 94 -2.30 10.89 -4.67
N GLY A 95 -3.28 10.38 -3.93
CA GLY A 95 -3.56 10.81 -2.56
C GLY A 95 -4.02 12.27 -2.51
N GLY A 96 -4.58 12.68 -1.37
CA GLY A 96 -4.89 14.08 -1.08
C GLY A 96 -4.03 14.57 0.08
N ARG A 97 -3.69 15.86 0.12
CA ARG A 97 -3.11 16.41 1.34
C ARG A 97 -4.22 16.46 2.40
N VAL A 98 -3.98 15.78 3.52
CA VAL A 98 -4.90 15.75 4.65
C VAL A 98 -4.31 16.59 5.77
N ARG A 99 -5.07 17.58 6.22
CA ARG A 99 -4.80 18.30 7.46
C ARG A 99 -5.53 17.62 8.59
N LEU A 100 -4.79 17.22 9.63
CA LEU A 100 -5.34 16.74 10.89
C LEU A 100 -5.35 17.86 11.92
N PHE A 101 -6.46 18.00 12.66
CA PHE A 101 -6.58 18.99 13.72
C PHE A 101 -7.51 18.50 14.83
N GLU A 102 -7.36 19.08 16.02
CA GLU A 102 -8.30 18.86 17.10
C GLU A 102 -9.60 19.63 16.81
N PRO A 103 -10.76 18.97 16.91
CA PRO A 103 -12.05 19.62 16.69
C PRO A 103 -12.31 20.68 17.77
N ASP A 104 -12.94 21.78 17.36
CA ASP A 104 -13.54 22.69 18.33
C ASP A 104 -14.70 21.97 19.05
N TRP A 105 -15.02 22.41 20.27
CA TRP A 105 -16.08 21.81 21.09
C TRP A 105 -17.46 21.89 20.43
N GLN A 106 -17.65 22.79 19.47
CA GLN A 106 -18.89 22.94 18.69
C GLN A 106 -19.06 21.86 17.61
N ASP A 107 -17.96 21.40 17.03
CA ASP A 107 -17.94 20.41 15.93
C ASP A 107 -17.68 18.99 16.45
N GLU A 108 -17.76 18.80 17.77
CA GLU A 108 -17.51 17.55 18.47
C GLU A 108 -18.61 16.52 18.14
N PRO A 109 -18.29 15.41 17.44
CA PRO A 109 -19.28 14.40 17.12
C PRO A 109 -19.48 13.44 18.31
N VAL A 110 -20.03 13.95 19.42
CA VAL A 110 -20.12 13.25 20.72
C VAL A 110 -20.77 11.87 20.60
N ASP A 111 -21.90 11.79 19.90
CA ASP A 111 -22.64 10.53 19.73
C ASP A 111 -21.82 9.46 18.99
N PHE A 112 -21.10 9.87 17.96
CA PHE A 112 -20.22 8.99 17.20
C PHE A 112 -19.05 8.50 18.06
N LEU A 113 -18.43 9.39 18.84
CA LEU A 113 -17.31 9.03 19.72
C LEU A 113 -17.75 8.05 20.82
N ALA A 114 -18.95 8.24 21.38
CA ALA A 114 -19.54 7.34 22.34
C ALA A 114 -19.78 5.94 21.73
N ALA A 115 -20.37 5.88 20.54
CA ALA A 115 -20.61 4.63 19.82
C ALA A 115 -19.29 3.91 19.48
N ALA A 116 -18.28 4.64 18.96
CA ALA A 116 -16.97 4.09 18.66
C ALA A 116 -16.27 3.54 19.91
N GLY A 117 -16.37 4.25 21.04
CA GLY A 117 -15.83 3.80 22.32
C GLY A 117 -16.45 2.48 22.80
N ILE A 118 -17.77 2.32 22.65
CA ILE A 118 -18.47 1.08 22.97
C ILE A 118 -17.98 -0.07 22.07
N GLU A 119 -17.79 0.16 20.77
CA GLU A 119 -17.27 -0.86 19.87
C GLU A 119 -15.82 -1.24 20.18
N PHE A 120 -14.96 -0.26 20.46
CA PHE A 120 -13.57 -0.54 20.84
C PHE A 120 -13.46 -1.32 22.15
N ALA A 121 -14.38 -1.11 23.10
CA ALA A 121 -14.41 -1.84 24.36
C ALA A 121 -14.76 -3.34 24.19
N LYS A 122 -15.42 -3.73 23.09
CA LYS A 122 -15.78 -5.13 22.81
C LYS A 122 -14.59 -5.96 22.30
N GLY A 123 -13.55 -5.31 21.76
CA GLY A 123 -12.37 -5.97 21.19
C GLY A 123 -11.12 -5.83 22.07
N THR A 124 -10.17 -6.77 21.94
CA THR A 124 -8.89 -6.73 22.66
C THR A 124 -7.74 -6.10 21.87
N GLY A 125 -7.99 -5.64 20.64
CA GLY A 125 -6.97 -5.14 19.72
C GLY A 125 -6.59 -3.66 19.91
N VAL A 126 -7.44 -2.86 20.58
CA VAL A 126 -7.22 -1.41 20.72
C VAL A 126 -6.68 -1.10 22.11
N ARG A 127 -5.39 -0.74 22.20
CA ARG A 127 -4.76 -0.32 23.48
C ARG A 127 -4.94 1.17 23.77
N THR A 128 -4.93 1.99 22.73
CA THR A 128 -5.08 3.44 22.80
C THR A 128 -5.78 3.93 21.55
N ALA A 129 -6.69 4.88 21.67
CA ALA A 129 -7.29 5.61 20.56
C ALA A 129 -7.05 7.11 20.74
N ARG A 130 -6.87 7.84 19.64
CA ARG A 130 -6.73 9.31 19.63
C ARG A 130 -7.75 9.88 18.66
N ARG A 131 -8.23 11.08 18.95
CA ARG A 131 -9.24 11.80 18.16
C ARG A 131 -8.58 12.86 17.29
N ALA A 132 -9.01 12.97 16.04
CA ALA A 132 -8.68 14.08 15.15
C ALA A 132 -9.80 14.25 14.11
N LEU A 133 -10.03 15.48 13.65
CA LEU A 133 -10.73 15.73 12.40
C LEU A 133 -9.73 15.74 11.25
N ALA A 134 -10.17 15.24 10.09
CA ALA A 134 -9.41 15.22 8.86
C ALA A 134 -10.12 16.08 7.83
N SER A 135 -9.40 17.05 7.26
CA SER A 135 -9.84 17.81 6.09
C SER A 135 -8.90 17.52 4.94
N VAL A 136 -9.46 17.11 3.80
CA VAL A 136 -8.72 16.98 2.54
C VAL A 136 -8.71 18.37 1.89
N GLU A 137 -7.54 18.85 1.47
CA GLU A 137 -7.47 20.12 0.71
C GLU A 137 -8.32 20.02 -0.56
N GLY A 138 -9.36 20.86 -0.63
CA GLY A 138 -10.25 21.10 -1.75
C GLY A 138 -10.88 22.48 -1.62
#